data_AF-A0A395LJS1-F1
#
_entry.id   AF-A0A395LJS1-F1
#
_cell.length_a   1.000
_cell.length_b   1.000
_cell.length_c   1.000
_cell.angle_alpha   90.00
_cell.angle_beta   90.00
_cell.angle_gamma   90.00
#
_symmetry.space_group_name_H-M   'P 1'
#
loop_
_entity.id
_entity.type
_entity.pdbx_description
1 polymer ?
#
loop_
_entity_poly.entity_id
_entity_poly.type
_entity_poly.pdbx_seq_one_letter_code
_entity_poly.pdbx_strand_id
1 'polypeptide(L)' 'MNGTLRLIVKDFGWIHNSLGLLGNVLFFVGSILFLPAFESHQTLGVWLFIMGSFLMLVGALGELGVKIVDSRE' A
#
# COMPACT_ATOMS: atom_id res chain seq x y z
N MET A 1 22.47 17.03 3.89
CA MET A 1 21.14 16.42 4.09
C MET A 1 21.19 15.57 5.36
N ASN A 2 20.28 15.79 6.31
CA ASN A 2 20.31 15.10 7.61
C ASN A 2 20.22 13.58 7.41
N GLY A 3 21.22 12.83 7.87
CA GLY A 3 21.34 11.38 7.68
C GLY A 3 20.11 10.57 8.11
N THR A 4 19.27 11.15 8.98
CA THR A 4 17.98 10.61 9.43
C THR A 4 16.97 10.38 8.30
N LEU A 5 16.87 11.28 7.32
CA LEU A 5 15.94 11.13 6.19
C LEU A 5 16.36 9.99 5.26
N ARG A 6 17.67 9.77 5.12
CA ARG A 6 18.24 8.69 4.32
C ARG A 6 17.99 7.33 4.99
N LEU A 7 18.19 7.24 6.31
CA LEU A 7 17.94 6.05 7.12
C LEU A 7 16.46 5.63 7.09
N ILE A 8 15.53 6.58 7.26
CA ILE A 8 14.10 6.28 7.29
C ILE A 8 13.57 5.87 5.91
N VAL A 9 14.06 6.47 4.83
CA VAL A 9 13.52 6.25 3.48
C VAL A 9 14.19 5.06 2.77
N LYS A 10 15.50 4.89 2.91
CA LYS A 10 16.26 3.84 2.20
C LYS A 10 16.39 2.54 3.02
N ASP A 11 16.73 2.60 4.30
CA ASP A 11 16.95 1.38 5.10
C ASP A 11 15.63 0.70 5.51
N PHE A 12 14.51 1.45 5.55
CA PHE A 12 13.18 0.91 5.77
C PHE A 12 12.36 0.73 4.49
N GLY A 13 13.00 0.70 3.31
CA GLY A 13 12.29 0.58 2.03
C GLY A 13 11.43 -0.69 1.90
N TRP A 14 11.74 -1.72 2.69
CA TRP A 14 10.91 -2.93 2.80
C TRP A 14 9.54 -2.66 3.42
N ILE A 15 9.39 -1.63 4.26
CA ILE A 15 8.12 -1.30 4.94
C ILE A 15 7.08 -0.83 3.94
N HIS A 16 7.38 0.21 3.13
CA HIS A 16 6.40 0.72 2.17
C HIS A 16 6.11 -0.29 1.06
N ASN A 17 7.10 -1.08 0.64
CA ASN A 17 6.89 -2.17 -0.31
C ASN A 17 6.00 -3.30 0.26
N SER A 18 6.21 -3.69 1.51
CA SER A 18 5.37 -4.70 2.18
C SER A 18 3.95 -4.19 2.41
N LEU A 19 3.78 -2.92 2.79
CA LEU A 19 2.48 -2.25 2.91
C LEU A 19 1.76 -2.21 1.56
N GLY A 20 2.47 -1.83 0.50
CA GLY A 20 1.92 -1.83 -0.85
C GLY A 20 1.47 -3.22 -1.29
N LEU A 21 2.29 -4.25 -1.06
CA LEU A 21 1.95 -5.64 -1.40
C LEU A 21 0.73 -6.14 -0.61
N LEU A 22 0.72 -5.94 0.71
CA LEU A 22 -0.41 -6.30 1.57
C LEU A 22 -1.69 -5.59 1.13
N GLY A 23 -1.57 -4.30 0.79
CA GLY A 23 -2.66 -3.51 0.25
C GLY A 23 -3.24 -4.09 -1.03
N ASN A 24 -2.38 -4.47 -1.98
CA ASN A 24 -2.80 -5.10 -3.24
C ASN A 24 -3.56 -6.42 -3.01
N VAL A 25 -3.10 -7.26 -2.07
CA VAL A 25 -3.78 -8.52 -1.73
C VAL A 25 -5.16 -8.26 -1.13
N LEU A 26 -5.27 -7.36 -0.16
CA LEU A 26 -6.54 -6.99 0.46
C LEU A 26 -7.52 -6.37 -0.55
N PHE A 27 -7.02 -5.48 -1.41
CA PHE A 27 -7.80 -4.87 -2.49
C PHE A 27 -8.34 -5.93 -3.45
N PHE A 28 -7.49 -6.87 -3.87
CA PHE A 28 -7.87 -7.93 -4.78
C PHE A 28 -8.92 -8.86 -4.18
N VAL A 29 -8.73 -9.31 -2.93
CA VAL A 29 -9.70 -10.15 -2.21
C VAL A 29 -11.02 -9.40 -1.99
N GLY A 30 -10.96 -8.13 -1.58
CA GLY A 30 -12.16 -7.29 -1.42
C GLY A 30 -12.93 -7.12 -2.73
N SER A 31 -12.22 -6.98 -3.86
CA SER A 31 -12.82 -6.89 -5.19
C SER A 31 -13.52 -8.18 -5.62
N ILE A 32 -12.99 -9.36 -5.26
CA ILE A 32 -13.65 -10.65 -5.54
C ILE A 32 -14.99 -10.73 -4.80
N LEU A 33 -15.08 -10.21 -3.57
CA LEU A 33 -16.33 -10.21 -2.79
C LEU A 33 -17.41 -9.29 -3.37
N PHE A 34 -17.12 -8.48 -4.39
CA PHE A 34 -18.13 -7.74 -5.14
C PHE A 34 -18.82 -8.56 -6.23
N LEU A 35 -18.37 -9.81 -6.49
CA LEU A 35 -19.08 -10.69 -7.42
C LEU A 35 -20.47 -11.05 -6.87
N PRO A 36 -21.48 -11.21 -7.74
CA PRO A 36 -22.85 -11.53 -7.32
C PRO A 36 -22.97 -12.79 -6.45
N ALA A 37 -22.04 -13.74 -6.62
CA ALA A 37 -21.98 -14.96 -5.81
C ALA A 37 -21.70 -14.72 -4.31
N PHE A 38 -21.20 -13.54 -3.94
CA PHE A 38 -20.83 -13.18 -2.56
C PHE A 38 -21.61 -11.99 -2.02
N GLU A 39 -22.80 -11.69 -2.55
CA GLU A 39 -23.63 -10.54 -2.17
C GLU A 39 -23.78 -10.38 -0.64
N SER A 40 -23.97 -11.48 0.09
CA SER A 40 -24.10 -11.49 1.55
C SER A 40 -22.83 -11.02 2.30
N HIS A 41 -21.67 -11.02 1.64
CA HIS A 41 -20.37 -10.63 2.20
C HIS A 41 -19.89 -9.28 1.66
N GLN A 42 -20.74 -8.54 0.94
CA GLN A 42 -20.36 -7.30 0.26
C GLN A 42 -19.80 -6.25 1.22
N THR A 43 -20.36 -6.11 2.43
CA THR A 43 -19.84 -5.18 3.45
C THR A 43 -18.40 -5.50 3.84
N LEU A 44 -18.05 -6.78 3.99
CA LEU A 44 -16.67 -7.21 4.24
C LEU A 44 -15.78 -6.88 3.04
N GLY A 45 -16.27 -7.12 1.83
CA GLY A 45 -15.60 -6.75 0.58
C GLY A 45 -15.26 -5.26 0.51
N VAL A 46 -16.20 -4.39 0.89
CA VAL A 46 -16.00 -2.93 0.93
C VAL A 46 -14.88 -2.56 1.89
N TRP A 47 -14.87 -3.11 3.11
CA TRP A 47 -13.82 -2.78 4.08
C TRP A 47 -12.44 -3.30 3.66
N LEU A 48 -12.36 -4.52 3.11
CA LEU A 48 -11.11 -5.06 2.55
C LEU A 48 -10.61 -4.20 1.38
N PHE A 49 -11.52 -3.75 0.51
CA PHE A 49 -11.20 -2.87 -0.61
C PHE A 49 -10.67 -1.51 -0.14
N ILE A 50 -11.34 -0.86 0.83
CA ILE A 50 -10.92 0.44 1.39
C ILE A 50 -9.55 0.32 2.06
N MET A 51 -9.39 -0.67 2.94
CA MET A 51 -8.14 -0.89 3.66
C MET A 51 -7.00 -1.24 2.69
N GLY A 52 -7.26 -2.11 1.71
CA GLY A 52 -6.31 -2.48 0.68
C GLY A 52 -5.85 -1.28 -0.16
N SER A 53 -6.80 -0.49 -0.64
CA SER A 53 -6.53 0.74 -1.42
C SER A 53 -5.70 1.75 -0.61
N PHE A 54 -6.01 1.92 0.68
CA PHE A 54 -5.27 2.83 1.55
C PHE A 54 -3.82 2.39 1.75
N LEU A 55 -3.59 1.10 2.01
CA LEU A 55 -2.22 0.57 2.17
C LEU A 55 -1.41 0.65 0.87
N MET A 56 -2.04 0.42 -0.28
CA MET A 56 -1.42 0.65 -1.59
C MET A 56 -0.99 2.11 -1.78
N LEU A 57 -1.86 3.06 -1.40
CA LEU A 57 -1.55 4.48 -1.48
C LEU A 57 -0.35 4.83 -0.60
N VAL A 58 -0.32 4.35 0.64
CA VAL A 58 0.81 4.57 1.55
C VAL A 58 2.10 3.96 0.99
N GLY A 59 2.03 2.74 0.44
CA GLY A 59 3.16 2.09 -0.21
C GLY A 59 3.71 2.90 -1.39
N ALA A 60 2.82 3.40 -2.24
CA ALA A 60 3.18 4.23 -3.40
C ALA A 60 3.79 5.58 -2.98
N LEU A 61 3.28 6.22 -1.95
CA LEU A 61 3.84 7.47 -1.41
C LEU A 61 5.25 7.25 -0.83
N GLY A 62 5.49 6.13 -0.14
CA GLY A 62 6.81 5.76 0.33
C GLY A 62 7.81 5.59 -0.82
N GLU A 63 7.42 4.84 -1.85
CA GLU A 63 8.23 4.61 -3.04
C GLU A 63 8.52 5.92 -3.82
N LEU A 64 7.54 6.81 -3.93
CA LEU A 64 7.75 8.15 -4.50
C LEU A 64 8.74 8.97 -3.67
N GLY A 65 8.65 8.90 -2.34
CA GLY A 65 9.62 9.53 -1.44
C GLY A 65 11.04 9.06 -1.69
N VAL A 66 11.26 7.75 -1.82
CA VAL A 66 12.57 7.16 -2.18
C VAL A 66 13.09 7.74 -3.50
N LYS A 67 12.26 7.70 -4.55
CA LYS A 67 12.65 8.17 -5.89
C LYS A 67 13.01 9.65 -5.91
N ILE A 68 12.29 10.48 -5.15
CA ILE A 68 12.57 11.91 -5.05
C ILE A 68 13.90 12.13 -4.33
N VAL A 69 14.20 11.39 -3.26
CA VAL A 69 15.48 11.48 -2.55
C VAL A 69 16.63 11.06 -3.47
N ASP A 70 16.49 9.93 -4.17
CA ASP A 70 17.52 9.43 -5.09
C ASP A 70 17.76 10.35 -6.29
N SER A 71 16.74 11.07 -6.76
CA SER A 71 16.89 12.03 -7.88
C SER A 71 17.55 13.36 -7.47
N ARG A 72 17.78 13.58 -6.18
CA ARG A 72 18.40 14.81 -5.62
C ARG A 72 19.84 14.60 -5.19
N GLU A 73 20.32 13.35 -5.21
CA GLU A 73 21.73 12.97 -5.04
C GLU A 73 22.44 12.93 -6.41
#